data_AF-A0A519EI49-F1
#
_entry.id   AF-A0A519EI49-F1
#
_cell.length_a   1.000
_cell.length_b   1.000
_cell.length_c   1.000
_cell.angle_alpha   90.00
_cell.angle_beta   90.00
_cell.angle_gamma   90.00
#
_symmetry.space_group_name_H-M   'P 1'
#
loop_
_entity.id
_entity.type
_entity.pdbx_description
1 polymer ?
#
loop_
_entity_poly.entity_id
_entity_poly.type
_entity_poly.pdbx_seq_one_letter_code
_entity_poly.pdbx_strand_id
1 'polypeptide(L)' 'MTSPDSSLVVGVDVGGTFTDLFVLDEAKGTARIVKVPSTRGEEARGFMNGVARVADSAAAIATIV' A
#
# COMPACT_ATOMS: atom_id res chain seq x y z
N MET A 1 -12.82 -17.21 -0.75
CA MET A 1 -11.80 -17.76 -1.66
C MET A 1 -10.77 -16.66 -1.88
N THR A 2 -9.65 -16.70 -1.16
CA THR A 2 -8.49 -15.85 -1.47
C THR A 2 -7.87 -16.40 -2.76
N SER A 3 -7.75 -15.55 -3.78
CA SER A 3 -7.02 -15.92 -4.99
C SER A 3 -5.55 -16.16 -4.62
N PRO A 4 -4.88 -17.17 -5.18
CA PRO A 4 -3.48 -17.48 -4.87
C PRO A 4 -2.48 -16.35 -5.19
N ASP A 5 -2.91 -15.30 -5.90
CA ASP A 5 -2.09 -14.13 -6.25
C ASP A 5 -2.18 -12.96 -5.26
N SER A 6 -3.13 -12.97 -4.31
CA SER A 6 -3.29 -11.89 -3.32
C SER A 6 -2.50 -12.21 -2.05
N SER A 7 -1.23 -11.81 -1.98
CA SER A 7 -0.36 -12.05 -0.80
C SER A 7 0.09 -10.77 -0.08
N LEU A 8 -0.26 -9.60 -0.59
CA LEU A 8 0.21 -8.33 -0.02
C LEU A 8 -0.78 -7.80 1.03
N VAL A 9 -0.27 -7.57 2.24
CA VAL A 9 -0.93 -6.77 3.27
C VAL A 9 -0.27 -5.40 3.29
N VAL A 10 -1.09 -4.36 3.12
CA VAL A 10 -0.61 -2.98 3.00
C VAL A 10 -1.19 -2.14 4.13
N GLY A 11 -0.34 -1.66 5.03
CA GLY A 11 -0.72 -0.64 6.01
C GLY A 11 -0.40 0.75 5.46
N VAL A 12 -1.34 1.70 5.58
CA VAL A 12 -1.14 3.06 5.09
C VAL A 12 -1.31 4.10 6.20
N ASP A 13 -0.28 4.93 6.41
CA ASP A 13 -0.31 6.07 7.31
C ASP A 13 -0.24 7.37 6.50
N VAL A 14 -1.37 8.08 6.42
CA VAL A 14 -1.46 9.35 5.69
C VAL A 14 -1.06 10.50 6.62
N GLY A 15 0.17 10.97 6.48
CA GLY A 15 0.67 12.14 7.19
C GLY A 15 0.49 13.45 6.42
N GLY A 16 0.94 14.55 7.04
CA GLY A 16 0.84 15.89 6.44
C GLY A 16 1.89 16.20 5.37
N THR A 17 3.06 15.57 5.39
CA THR A 17 4.13 15.79 4.38
C THR A 17 4.35 14.55 3.53
N PHE A 18 4.31 13.38 4.16
CA PHE A 18 4.49 12.09 3.52
C PHE A 18 3.38 11.14 3.93
N THR A 19 3.05 10.24 3.01
CA THR A 19 2.24 9.05 3.25
C THR A 19 3.17 7.85 3.26
N ASP A 20 3.12 7.08 4.33
CA ASP A 20 3.95 5.91 4.57
C ASP A 20 3.13 4.65 4.31
N LEU A 21 3.71 3.72 3.53
CA LEU A 21 3.10 2.43 3.23
C LEU A 21 4.03 1.32 3.71
N PHE A 22 3.54 0.53 4.65
CA PHE A 22 4.18 -0.73 5.04
C PHE A 22 3.59 -1.85 4.19
N VAL A 23 4.45 -2.63 3.55
CA VAL A 23 4.03 -3.74 2.67
C VAL A 23 4.62 -5.03 3.20
N LEU A 24 3.76 -5.96 3.61
CA LEU A 24 4.11 -7.33 3.92
C LEU A 24 3.69 -8.23 2.75
N ASP A 25 4.66 -8.93 2.15
CA ASP A 25 4.40 -10.03 1.22
C ASP A 25 4.40 -11.34 2.02
N GLU A 26 3.22 -11.81 2.40
CA GLU A 26 3.06 -12.99 3.25
C GLU A 26 3.54 -14.27 2.56
N ALA A 27 3.45 -14.33 1.22
CA ALA A 27 3.92 -15.48 0.46
C ALA A 27 5.44 -15.61 0.47
N LYS A 28 6.16 -14.48 0.49
CA LYS A 28 7.63 -14.45 0.53
C LYS A 28 8.21 -14.28 1.94
N GLY A 29 7.38 -13.92 2.92
CA GLY A 29 7.83 -13.58 4.27
C GLY A 29 8.71 -12.32 4.33
N THR A 30 8.57 -11.41 3.35
CA THR A 30 9.39 -10.19 3.26
C THR A 30 8.54 -8.95 3.51
N ALA A 31 9.17 -7.92 4.08
CA ALA A 31 8.54 -6.62 4.28
C ALA A 31 9.37 -5.49 3.65
N ARG A 32 8.69 -4.43 3.19
CA ARG A 32 9.31 -3.20 2.71
C ARG A 32 8.46 -1.99 3.06
N ILE A 33 9.09 -0.82 3.09
CA ILE A 33 8.43 0.47 3.31
C ILE A 33 8.52 1.30 2.04
N VAL A 34 7.41 1.95 1.69
CA VAL A 34 7.34 2.95 0.62
C VAL A 34 6.89 4.26 1.22
N LYS A 35 7.65 5.33 0.98
CA LYS A 35 7.30 6.69 1.37
C LYS A 35 6.99 7.50 0.12
N VAL A 36 5.81 8.12 0.07
CA VAL A 36 5.42 9.02 -1.03
C VAL A 36 5.03 10.39 -0.49
N PRO A 37 5.21 11.49 -1.24
CA PRO A 37 4.70 12.79 -0.83
C PRO A 37 3.19 12.75 -0.60
N SER A 38 2.72 13.32 0.50
CA SER A 38 1.30 13.50 0.74
C SER A 38 0.72 14.55 -0.19
N THR A 39 -0.58 14.44 -0.45
CA THR A 39 -1.34 15.47 -1.14
C THR A 39 -2.32 16.12 -0.16
N ARG A 40 -1.93 17.27 0.41
CA ARG A 40 -2.75 17.96 1.41
C ARG A 40 -4.08 18.43 0.82
N GLY A 41 -5.18 18.16 1.54
CA GLY A 41 -6.53 18.46 1.08
C GLY A 41 -7.04 17.52 -0.02
N GLU A 42 -6.22 16.57 -0.49
CA GLU A 42 -6.62 15.49 -1.39
C GLU A 42 -5.98 14.17 -0.91
N GLU A 43 -6.14 13.86 0.38
CA GLU A 43 -5.49 12.74 1.06
C GLU A 43 -5.78 11.41 0.36
N ALA A 44 -7.01 11.23 -0.14
CA ALA A 44 -7.40 10.06 -0.94
C ALA A 44 -6.54 9.90 -2.20
N ARG A 45 -6.15 11.00 -2.85
CA ARG A 45 -5.25 10.96 -4.03
C ARG A 45 -3.84 10.56 -3.63
N GLY A 46 -3.35 11.07 -2.49
CA GLY A 46 -2.06 10.66 -1.90
C GLY A 46 -2.02 9.15 -1.60
N PHE A 47 -3.08 8.65 -0.96
CA PHE A 47 -3.28 7.23 -0.70
C PHE A 47 -3.24 6.40 -1.99
N MET A 48 -4.04 6.76 -3.01
CA MET A 48 -4.09 6.03 -4.28
C MET A 48 -2.75 6.02 -5.01
N ASN A 49 -2.03 7.15 -4.98
CA ASN A 49 -0.66 7.24 -5.52
C ASN A 49 0.30 6.29 -4.79
N GLY A 50 0.17 6.20 -3.46
CA GLY A 50 0.94 5.27 -2.64
C GLY A 50 0.67 3.81 -3.02
N VAL A 51 -0.60 3.42 -3.07
CA VAL A 51 -1.01 2.04 -3.43
C VAL A 51 -0.51 1.66 -4.82
N ALA A 52 -0.57 2.57 -5.78
CA ALA A 52 -0.03 2.35 -7.14
C ALA A 52 1.50 2.14 -7.20
N ARG A 53 2.25 2.47 -6.14
CA ARG A 53 3.69 2.13 -6.01
C ARG A 53 3.93 0.77 -5.38
N VAL A 54 2.91 0.16 -4.80
CA VAL A 54 3.01 -1.09 -4.05
C VAL A 54 2.77 -2.30 -4.95
N ALA A 55 1.76 -2.24 -5.82
CA ALA A 55 1.38 -3.34 -6.70
C ALA A 55 0.89 -2.84 -8.06
N ASP A 56 1.13 -3.63 -9.11
CA ASP A 56 0.65 -3.34 -10.47
C ASP A 56 -0.88 -3.53 -10.61
N SER A 57 -1.49 -4.27 -9.68
CA SER A 57 -2.93 -4.52 -9.64
C SER A 57 -3.43 -4.61 -8.20
N ALA A 58 -4.63 -4.07 -7.96
CA ALA A 58 -5.34 -4.22 -6.70
C ALA A 58 -5.61 -5.70 -6.36
N ALA A 59 -5.67 -6.58 -7.37
CA ALA A 59 -5.86 -8.02 -7.15
C ALA A 59 -4.69 -8.68 -6.39
N ALA A 60 -3.50 -8.07 -6.38
CA ALA A 60 -2.37 -8.59 -5.59
C ALA A 60 -2.45 -8.23 -4.10
N ILE A 61 -3.33 -7.29 -3.73
CA ILE A 61 -3.48 -6.79 -2.36
C ILE A 61 -4.61 -7.56 -1.69
N ALA A 62 -4.25 -8.36 -0.68
CA ALA A 62 -5.20 -9.12 0.11
C ALA A 62 -5.94 -8.23 1.11
N THR A 63 -5.26 -7.24 1.68
CA THR A 63 -5.83 -6.37 2.72
C THR A 63 -5.14 -5.01 2.72
N ILE A 64 -5.94 -3.95 2.92
CA ILE A 64 -5.46 -2.60 3.25
C ILE A 64 -6.01 -2.22 4.62
N VAL A 65 -5.13 -1.69 5.48
CA VAL A 65 -5.47 -1.17 6.81
C VAL A 65 -5.02 0.28 6.92
#